data_AF-A0A933FCB5-F1
#
_entry.id   AF-A0A933FCB5-F1
#
_cell.length_a   1.000
_cell.length_b   1.000
_cell.length_c   1.000
_cell.angle_alpha   90.00
_cell.angle_beta   90.00
_cell.angle_gamma   90.00
#
_symmetry.space_group_name_H-M   'P 1'
#
loop_
_entity.id
_entity.type
_entity.pdbx_description
1 polymer ?
#
loop_
_entity_poly.entity_id
_entity_poly.type
_entity_poly.pdbx_seq_one_letter_code
_entity_poly.pdbx_strand_id
1 'polypeptide(L)'
;MTRGGAGGIGVVIGRITVVQEDRVRIVDDEGRGYLLVVRKRAASLDELEHWRDGRVRLRVYYTGAPDAGGLAQAMEAVRSE
;
A
#
# COMPACT_ATOMS: atom_id res chain seq x y z
N MET A 1 23.71 5.11 6.84
CA MET A 1 23.63 3.64 6.97
C MET A 1 22.25 3.28 7.54
N THR A 2 21.24 3.11 6.70
CA THR A 2 19.93 2.61 7.16
C THR A 2 20.02 1.09 7.25
N ARG A 3 20.22 0.59 8.47
CA ARG A 3 20.21 -0.84 8.78
C ARG A 3 18.92 -1.46 8.24
N GLY A 4 19.07 -2.50 7.42
CA GLY A 4 17.99 -3.43 7.14
C GLY A 4 17.47 -4.02 8.45
N GLY A 5 16.21 -3.73 8.76
CA GLY A 5 15.46 -4.41 9.80
C GLY A 5 14.79 -5.64 9.20
N ALA A 6 15.28 -6.82 9.58
CA ALA A 6 14.62 -8.08 9.30
C ALA A 6 13.19 -8.07 9.89
N GLY A 7 12.19 -8.40 9.06
CA GLY A 7 10.94 -9.02 9.50
C GLY A 7 9.86 -8.17 10.19
N GLY A 8 9.94 -6.84 10.16
CA GLY A 8 8.87 -6.00 10.72
C GLY A 8 7.67 -5.84 9.76
N ILE A 9 6.44 -5.93 10.29
CA ILE A 9 5.24 -5.47 9.58
C ILE A 9 5.24 -3.93 9.65
N GLY A 10 5.38 -3.28 8.50
CA GLY A 10 5.18 -1.84 8.34
C GLY A 10 3.71 -1.51 8.13
N VAL A 11 3.32 -0.28 8.47
CA VAL A 11 1.96 0.24 8.25
C VAL A 11 2.06 1.60 7.59
N VAL A 12 1.31 1.81 6.51
CA VAL A 12 1.13 3.12 5.89
C VAL A 12 -0.35 3.44 5.79
N ILE A 13 -0.71 4.69 6.07
CA ILE A 13 -2.06 5.22 5.81
C ILE A 13 -1.92 6.24 4.69
N GLY A 14 -2.64 6.02 3.60
CA GLY A 14 -2.52 6.86 2.41
C GLY A 14 -3.57 6.55 1.37
N ARG A 15 -3.34 7.02 0.15
CA ARG A 15 -4.25 6.82 -0.99
C ARG A 15 -3.48 6.16 -2.14
N ILE A 16 -4.17 5.31 -2.90
CA ILE A 16 -3.58 4.75 -4.12
C ILE A 16 -3.53 5.86 -5.17
N THR A 17 -2.35 6.09 -5.75
CA THR A 17 -2.15 7.02 -6.87
C THR A 17 -1.85 6.30 -8.18
N VAL A 18 -1.32 5.08 -8.10
CA VAL A 18 -0.99 4.24 -9.26
C VAL A 18 -1.37 2.80 -8.96
N VAL A 19 -2.00 2.14 -9.92
CA VAL A 19 -2.26 0.69 -9.96
C VAL A 19 -1.64 0.15 -11.25
N GLN A 20 -0.79 -0.87 -11.16
CA GLN A 20 -0.14 -1.54 -12.29
C GLN A 20 -0.07 -3.04 -12.04
N GLU A 21 -0.89 -3.82 -12.72
CA GLU A 21 -0.99 -5.28 -12.54
C GLU A 21 -1.15 -5.67 -11.05
N ASP A 22 -0.09 -6.12 -10.40
CA ASP A 22 -0.04 -6.50 -8.99
C ASP A 22 0.66 -5.47 -8.10
N ARG A 23 0.92 -4.27 -8.59
CA ARG A 23 1.64 -3.21 -7.88
C ARG A 23 0.76 -2.00 -7.64
N VAL A 24 0.95 -1.40 -6.47
CA VAL A 24 0.29 -0.16 -6.09
C VAL A 24 1.28 0.84 -5.54
N ARG A 25 1.07 2.12 -5.88
CA ARG A 25 1.73 3.23 -5.22
C ARG A 25 0.77 3.85 -4.22
N ILE A 26 1.11 3.79 -2.94
CA ILE A 26 0.40 4.49 -1.88
C ILE A 26 1.13 5.80 -1.61
N VAL A 27 0.40 6.90 -1.52
CA VAL A 27 0.95 8.18 -1.07
C VAL A 27 0.31 8.54 0.27
N ASP A 28 1.14 8.74 1.29
CA ASP A 28 0.69 9.18 2.62
C ASP A 28 0.37 10.68 2.64
N ASP A 29 -0.14 11.19 3.76
CA ASP A 29 -0.49 12.60 3.90
C ASP A 29 0.74 13.53 3.94
N GLU A 30 1.95 13.00 4.15
CA GLU A 30 3.22 13.73 4.04
C GLU A 30 3.73 13.79 2.58
N GLY A 31 3.02 13.16 1.64
CA GLY A 31 3.41 13.08 0.23
C GLY A 31 4.46 12.02 -0.07
N ARG A 32 4.80 11.16 0.89
CA ARG A 32 5.75 10.05 0.69
C ARG A 32 5.07 8.93 -0.09
N GLY A 33 5.74 8.48 -1.15
CA GLY A 33 5.27 7.39 -1.99
C GLY A 33 5.85 6.05 -1.56
N TYR A 34 5.01 5.02 -1.54
CA TYR A 34 5.34 3.65 -1.18
C TYR A 34 4.90 2.73 -2.32
N LEU A 35 5.85 2.20 -3.08
CA LEU A 35 5.55 1.16 -4.07
C LEU A 35 5.55 -0.21 -3.41
N LEU A 36 4.42 -0.91 -3.51
CA LEU A 36 4.20 -2.22 -2.91
C LEU A 36 3.62 -3.20 -3.94
N VAL A 37 3.97 -4.48 -3.81
CA VAL A 37 3.34 -5.57 -4.54
C VAL A 37 2.18 -6.11 -3.70
N VAL A 38 0.99 -6.13 -4.27
CA VAL A 38 -0.25 -6.60 -3.66
C VAL A 38 -0.34 -8.11 -3.82
N ARG A 39 -0.40 -8.82 -2.69
CA ARG A 39 -0.70 -10.25 -2.74
C ARG A 39 -2.13 -10.46 -3.23
N LYS A 40 -2.37 -11.51 -4.03
CA LYS A 40 -3.70 -11.88 -4.57
C LYS A 40 -4.83 -11.98 -3.54
N ARG A 41 -4.51 -12.14 -2.24
CA ARG A 41 -5.50 -12.21 -1.15
C ARG A 41 -5.72 -10.88 -0.41
N ALA A 42 -4.90 -9.86 -0.68
CA ALA A 42 -4.96 -8.58 0.02
C ALA A 42 -6.02 -7.65 -0.60
N ALA A 43 -6.18 -7.67 -1.91
CA ALA A 43 -7.24 -7.00 -2.68
C ALA A 43 -7.26 -7.53 -4.12
N SER A 44 -8.41 -7.50 -4.78
CA SER A 44 -8.55 -7.72 -6.22
C SER A 44 -8.17 -6.46 -7.02
N LEU A 45 -7.87 -6.61 -8.32
CA LEU A 45 -7.56 -5.46 -9.18
C LEU A 45 -8.73 -4.46 -9.23
N ASP A 46 -9.96 -4.94 -9.37
CA ASP A 46 -11.15 -4.10 -9.40
C ASP A 46 -11.32 -3.27 -8.11
N GLU A 47 -11.02 -3.85 -6.94
CA GLU A 47 -11.02 -3.12 -5.67
C GLU A 47 -9.94 -2.04 -5.61
N LEU A 48 -8.73 -2.35 -6.09
CA LEU A 48 -7.62 -1.39 -6.11
C LEU A 48 -7.92 -0.20 -7.04
N GLU A 49 -8.48 -0.47 -8.22
CA GLU A 49 -8.90 0.57 -9.15
C GLU A 49 -10.04 1.40 -8.58
N HIS A 50 -11.05 0.75 -7.98
CA HIS A 50 -12.14 1.44 -7.30
C HIS A 50 -11.64 2.38 -6.19
N TRP A 51 -10.69 1.92 -5.36
CA TRP A 51 -10.11 2.75 -4.30
C TRP A 51 -9.26 3.90 -4.83
N ARG A 52 -8.50 3.68 -5.91
CA ARG A 52 -7.74 4.74 -6.60
C ARG A 52 -8.69 5.81 -7.12
N ASP A 53 -9.70 5.42 -7.86
CA ASP A 53 -10.61 6.33 -8.55
C ASP A 53 -11.49 7.10 -7.55
N GLY A 54 -11.92 6.44 -6.47
CA GLY A 54 -12.60 7.06 -5.35
C GLY A 54 -11.71 7.87 -4.40
N ARG A 55 -10.38 7.87 -4.62
CA ARG A 55 -9.37 8.48 -3.72
C ARG A 55 -9.53 8.04 -2.27
N VAL A 56 -9.89 6.77 -2.08
CA VAL A 56 -10.17 6.16 -0.78
C VAL A 56 -8.90 6.17 0.07
N ARG A 57 -9.06 6.60 1.33
CA ARG A 57 -7.99 6.52 2.32
C ARG A 57 -7.90 5.09 2.84
N LEU A 58 -6.72 4.49 2.72
CA LEU A 58 -6.45 3.10 3.04
C LEU A 58 -5.40 2.98 4.14
N ARG A 59 -5.57 1.99 5.01
CA ARG A 59 -4.51 1.47 5.88
C ARG A 59 -3.94 0.22 5.21
N VAL A 60 -2.65 0.22 4.96
CA VAL A 60 -1.94 -0.87 4.28
C VAL A 60 -0.87 -1.43 5.20
N TYR A 61 -1.00 -2.71 5.51
CA TYR A 61 0.01 -3.47 6.24
C TYR A 61 0.94 -4.12 5.23
N TYR A 62 2.25 -3.93 5.38
CA TYR A 62 3.22 -4.46 4.44
C TYR A 62 4.44 -5.06 5.14
N THR A 63 5.18 -5.89 4.42
CA THR A 63 6.44 -6.48 4.89
C THR A 63 7.54 -6.26 3.86
N GLY A 64 8.78 -6.14 4.33
CA GLY A 64 9.91 -5.83 3.48
C GLY A 64 10.04 -4.32 3.22
N ALA A 65 11.05 -3.94 2.44
CA ALA A 65 11.32 -2.55 2.13
C ALA A 65 10.38 -2.06 1.00
N PRO A 66 9.62 -0.96 1.20
CA PRO A 66 8.92 -0.27 0.13
C PRO A 66 9.90 0.09 -1.00
N ASP A 67 9.41 0.16 -2.24
CA ASP A 67 10.19 0.43 -3.46
C ASP A 67 11.22 -0.64 -3.86
N ALA A 68 11.63 -1.51 -2.94
CA ALA A 68 12.48 -2.67 -3.19
C ALA A 68 11.68 -3.99 -3.24
N GLY A 69 10.39 -3.93 -3.58
CA GLY A 69 9.51 -5.10 -3.68
C GLY A 69 8.79 -5.47 -2.39
N GLY A 70 8.55 -4.51 -1.49
CA GLY A 70 7.72 -4.69 -0.30
C GLY A 70 6.34 -5.26 -0.64
N LEU A 71 5.84 -6.17 0.19
CA LEU A 71 4.59 -6.90 -0.05
C LEU A 71 3.48 -6.32 0.81
N ALA A 72 2.39 -5.86 0.20
CA ALA A 72 1.15 -5.53 0.91
C ALA A 72 0.46 -6.84 1.33
N GLN A 73 0.31 -7.01 2.63
CA GLN A 73 -0.30 -8.20 3.25
C GLN A 73 -1.81 -8.04 3.44
N ALA A 74 -2.26 -6.82 3.79
CA ALA A 74 -3.66 -6.49 3.98
C ALA A 74 -3.90 -5.00 3.70
N MET A 75 -5.09 -4.68 3.18
CA MET A 75 -5.51 -3.33 2.82
C MET A 75 -6.94 -3.10 3.30
N GLU A 76 -7.16 -2.00 4.00
CA GLU A 76 -8.46 -1.68 4.60
C GLU A 76 -8.82 -0.21 4.35
N ALA A 77 -10.07 0.05 3.93
CA ALA A 77 -10.59 1.41 3.87
C ALA A 77 -10.72 2.00 5.27
N VAL A 78 -10.09 3.15 5.47
CA VAL A 78 -10.25 3.94 6.69
C VAL A 78 -11.51 4.78 6.51
N ARG A 79 -12.58 4.44 7.24
CA ARG A 79 -13.77 5.29 7.29
C ARG A 79 -13.35 6.62 7.90
N SER A 80 -13.62 7.69 7.15
CA SER A 80 -13.59 9.04 7.71
C SER A 80 -14.91 9.16 8.48
N GLU A 81 -14.85 9.28 9.81
CA GLU A 81 -16.01 9.71 10.59
C GLU A 81 -16.33 11.18 10.31
#